data_AF-A0A7R9BBK3-F1
#
_entry.id   AF-A0A7R9BBK3-F1
#
_cell.length_a   1.000
_cell.length_b   1.000
_cell.length_c   1.000
_cell.angle_alpha   90.00
_cell.angle_beta   90.00
_cell.angle_gamma   90.00
#
_symmetry.space_group_name_H-M   'P 1'
#
loop_
_entity.id
_entity.type
_entity.pdbx_description
1 polymer ?
#
loop_
_entity_poly.entity_id
_entity_poly.type
_entity_poly.pdbx_seq_one_letter_code
_entity_poly.pdbx_strand_id
1 'polypeptide(L)'
;MRNKFREIAPIDIDFLSEYPDFFAFGLVILFAFALAFGVHESSNINNIFTVVNVAVVLYVIITGAFKADIYNWQIPQEDIPANVTDAGVGGFFPFGFEGVVKGAATCFYGFDPDAPIPHVFREIGWPVAQWIVSIGAIFGLFASLFGALFPLPRVIYAMSNDGLVFKFLGKVNSRTKTPVVGTILAGILTGIH
;
A
#
# COMPACT_ATOMS: atom_id res chain seq x y z
N MET A 1 10.63 -6.99 16.36
CA MET A 1 11.54 -5.83 16.41
C MET A 1 10.87 -4.62 17.07
N ARG A 2 9.62 -4.28 16.71
CA ARG A 2 8.80 -3.22 17.34
C ARG A 2 8.86 -3.15 18.88
N ASN A 3 8.74 -4.29 19.56
CA ASN A 3 8.73 -4.33 21.04
C ASN A 3 10.10 -4.01 21.69
N LYS A 4 11.22 -4.27 20.99
CA LYS A 4 12.57 -3.92 21.50
C LYS A 4 12.89 -2.43 21.30
N PHE A 5 12.38 -1.80 20.25
CA PHE A 5 12.61 -0.38 19.98
C PHE A 5 11.77 0.54 20.87
N ARG A 6 10.52 0.15 21.19
CA ARG A 6 9.69 0.82 22.20
C ARG A 6 10.34 0.86 23.60
N GLU A 7 11.17 -0.13 23.94
CA GLU A 7 11.79 -0.25 25.27
C GLU A 7 13.10 0.58 25.39
N ILE A 8 13.82 0.79 24.29
CA ILE A 8 15.13 1.45 24.29
C ILE A 8 15.03 2.97 24.10
N ALA A 9 14.03 3.46 23.36
CA ALA A 9 13.82 4.89 23.12
C ALA A 9 12.33 5.22 22.87
N PRO A 10 11.47 5.18 23.91
CA PRO A 10 10.08 5.58 23.78
C PRO A 10 9.98 7.10 23.53
N ILE A 11 9.27 7.48 22.48
CA ILE A 11 8.88 8.86 22.20
C ILE A 11 7.39 8.96 22.55
N ASP A 12 7.08 9.50 23.73
CA ASP A 12 5.73 9.54 24.30
C ASP A 12 5.07 10.91 24.05
N ILE A 13 4.77 11.17 22.79
CA ILE A 13 4.11 12.41 22.32
C ILE A 13 3.09 12.01 21.26
N ASP A 14 1.82 12.39 21.46
CA ASP A 14 0.66 11.98 20.66
C ASP A 14 0.77 12.25 19.13
N PHE A 15 1.75 13.04 18.71
CA PHE A 15 1.98 13.42 17.30
C PHE A 15 3.17 12.69 16.63
N LEU A 16 4.09 12.08 17.38
CA LEU A 16 5.25 11.39 16.79
C LEU A 16 5.18 9.88 16.98
N SER A 17 5.94 9.15 16.16
CA SER A 17 6.05 7.70 16.31
C SER A 17 6.57 7.34 17.69
N GLU A 18 6.08 6.23 18.22
CA GLU A 18 6.43 5.74 19.56
C GLU A 18 7.90 5.30 19.68
N TYR A 19 8.59 5.15 18.54
CA TYR A 19 10.03 4.87 18.45
C TYR A 19 10.59 5.39 17.11
N PRO A 20 11.85 5.87 17.06
CA PRO A 20 12.46 6.32 15.82
C PRO A 20 12.67 5.17 14.81
N ASP A 21 12.13 5.32 13.59
CA ASP A 21 12.21 4.33 12.51
C ASP A 21 13.41 4.59 11.57
N PHE A 22 14.55 3.99 11.93
CA PHE A 22 15.77 4.05 11.12
C PHE A 22 15.66 3.31 9.78
N PHE A 23 14.76 2.33 9.67
CA PHE A 23 14.57 1.58 8.43
C PHE A 23 13.84 2.43 7.40
N ALA A 24 12.75 3.09 7.82
CA ALA A 24 12.02 4.04 6.98
C ALA A 24 12.92 5.20 6.52
N PHE A 25 13.71 5.78 7.44
CA PHE A 25 14.69 6.82 7.12
C PHE A 25 15.69 6.36 6.03
N GLY A 26 16.29 5.18 6.20
CA GLY A 26 17.25 4.63 5.25
C GLY A 26 16.61 4.36 3.87
N LEU A 27 15.38 3.85 3.87
CA LEU A 27 14.61 3.58 2.66
C LEU A 27 14.34 4.88 1.87
N VAL A 28 13.92 5.96 2.56
CA VAL A 28 13.66 7.27 1.93
C VAL A 28 14.93 7.84 1.30
N ILE A 29 16.07 7.77 1.98
CA ILE A 29 17.36 8.22 1.42
C ILE A 29 17.79 7.37 0.23
N LEU A 30 17.61 6.05 0.30
CA LEU A 30 17.93 5.15 -0.79
C LEU A 30 17.10 5.48 -2.04
N PHE A 31 15.80 5.71 -1.89
CA PHE A 31 14.94 6.12 -2.99
C PHE A 31 15.29 7.50 -3.53
N ALA A 32 15.58 8.47 -2.66
CA ALA A 32 16.05 9.79 -3.05
C ALA A 32 17.27 9.73 -3.96
N PHE A 33 18.22 8.87 -3.61
CA PHE A 33 19.43 8.65 -4.37
C PHE A 33 19.13 7.95 -5.70
N ALA A 34 18.32 6.89 -5.71
CA ALA A 34 17.92 6.20 -6.94
C ALA A 34 17.27 7.16 -7.96
N LEU A 35 16.44 8.09 -7.48
CA LEU A 35 15.80 9.09 -8.34
C LEU A 35 16.76 10.15 -8.88
N ALA A 36 17.78 10.50 -8.10
CA ALA A 36 18.78 11.49 -8.50
C ALA A 36 19.55 11.08 -9.78
N PHE A 37 19.66 9.78 -10.05
CA PHE A 37 20.33 9.24 -11.25
C PHE A 37 19.37 8.85 -12.39
N GLY A 38 18.08 8.60 -12.11
CA GLY A 38 17.25 7.77 -13.00
C GLY A 38 16.24 8.48 -13.92
N VAL A 39 16.14 9.81 -13.94
CA VAL A 39 14.97 10.52 -14.53
C VAL A 39 14.72 10.24 -16.03
N HIS A 40 15.73 9.86 -16.82
CA HIS A 40 15.58 9.68 -18.27
C HIS A 40 15.12 8.27 -18.71
N GLU A 41 15.41 7.24 -17.92
CA GLU A 41 15.03 5.82 -18.17
C GLU A 41 13.74 5.42 -17.41
N SER A 42 13.36 6.20 -16.42
CA SER A 42 12.39 5.78 -15.40
C SER A 42 10.95 5.58 -15.92
N SER A 43 10.55 6.21 -17.04
CA SER A 43 9.19 5.99 -17.61
C SER A 43 8.99 4.56 -18.12
N ASN A 44 10.04 3.92 -18.65
CA ASN A 44 9.96 2.54 -19.11
C ASN A 44 9.94 1.57 -17.92
N ILE A 45 10.75 1.85 -16.90
CA ILE A 45 10.82 1.06 -15.66
C ILE A 45 9.46 1.09 -14.93
N ASN A 46 8.84 2.26 -14.81
CA ASN A 46 7.52 2.40 -14.19
C ASN A 46 6.43 1.62 -14.95
N ASN A 47 6.50 1.63 -16.29
CA ASN A 47 5.56 0.87 -17.10
C ASN A 47 5.74 -0.65 -16.88
N ILE A 48 6.99 -1.13 -16.83
CA ILE A 48 7.28 -2.55 -16.53
C ILE A 48 6.72 -2.94 -15.16
N PHE A 49 6.97 -2.15 -14.11
CA PHE A 49 6.43 -2.44 -12.78
C PHE A 49 4.90 -2.41 -12.76
N THR A 50 4.29 -1.50 -13.51
CA THR A 50 2.82 -1.43 -13.64
C THR A 50 2.28 -2.68 -14.34
N VAL A 51 2.91 -3.14 -15.42
CA VAL A 51 2.51 -4.38 -16.12
C VAL A 51 2.63 -5.60 -15.22
N VAL A 52 3.73 -5.72 -14.46
CA VAL A 52 3.91 -6.80 -13.49
C VAL A 52 2.84 -6.75 -12.40
N ASN A 53 2.54 -5.56 -11.86
CA ASN A 53 1.49 -5.39 -10.85
C ASN A 53 0.11 -5.79 -11.38
N VAL A 54 -0.25 -5.36 -12.59
CA VAL A 54 -1.51 -5.76 -13.24
C VAL A 54 -1.56 -7.27 -13.46
N ALA A 55 -0.46 -7.90 -13.87
CA ALA A 55 -0.40 -9.35 -14.03
C ALA A 55 -0.64 -10.10 -12.70
N VAL A 56 -0.09 -9.60 -11.58
CA VAL A 56 -0.34 -10.16 -10.25
C VAL A 56 -1.80 -9.99 -9.85
N VAL A 57 -2.41 -8.83 -10.09
CA VAL A 57 -3.84 -8.60 -9.81
C VAL A 57 -4.70 -9.57 -10.61
N LEU A 58 -4.42 -9.76 -11.90
CA LEU A 58 -5.14 -10.74 -12.72
C LEU A 58 -4.96 -12.17 -12.21
N TYR A 59 -3.75 -12.54 -11.79
CA TYR A 59 -3.50 -13.84 -11.17
C TYR A 59 -4.34 -14.05 -9.90
N VAL A 60 -4.45 -13.04 -9.03
CA VAL A 60 -5.30 -13.10 -7.83
C VAL A 60 -6.77 -13.25 -8.19
N ILE A 61 -7.25 -12.53 -9.20
CA ILE A 61 -8.65 -12.64 -9.65
C ILE A 61 -8.94 -14.04 -10.19
N ILE A 62 -8.04 -14.60 -11.01
CA ILE A 62 -8.21 -15.93 -11.61
C ILE A 62 -8.18 -17.01 -10.51
N THR A 63 -7.17 -17.00 -9.65
CA THR A 63 -7.03 -17.99 -8.57
C THR A 63 -8.16 -17.87 -7.53
N GLY A 64 -8.59 -16.64 -7.22
CA GLY A 64 -9.76 -16.37 -6.39
C GLY A 64 -11.04 -16.91 -7.02
N ALA A 65 -11.25 -16.70 -8.31
CA ALA A 65 -12.43 -17.20 -9.03
C ALA A 65 -12.51 -18.73 -9.07
N PHE A 66 -11.38 -19.43 -9.25
CA PHE A 66 -11.35 -20.90 -9.22
C PHE A 66 -11.64 -21.49 -7.84
N LYS A 67 -11.34 -20.75 -6.78
CA LYS A 67 -11.52 -21.19 -5.38
C LYS A 67 -12.78 -20.64 -4.74
N ALA A 68 -13.46 -19.71 -5.42
CA ALA A 68 -14.73 -19.16 -5.00
C ALA A 68 -15.79 -20.24 -5.07
N ASP A 69 -16.39 -20.53 -3.91
CA ASP A 69 -17.51 -21.46 -3.86
C ASP A 69 -18.79 -20.75 -4.31
N ILE A 70 -19.38 -21.24 -5.41
CA ILE A 70 -20.63 -20.72 -5.98
C ILE A 70 -21.79 -20.92 -5.01
N TYR A 71 -21.74 -21.93 -4.14
CA TYR A 71 -22.78 -22.15 -3.12
C TYR A 71 -22.92 -20.96 -2.17
N ASN A 72 -21.83 -20.24 -1.87
CA ASN A 72 -21.88 -19.03 -1.03
C ASN A 72 -22.66 -17.87 -1.66
N TRP A 73 -22.81 -17.88 -2.99
CA TRP A 73 -23.62 -16.88 -3.71
C TRP A 73 -25.12 -17.22 -3.73
N GLN A 74 -25.50 -18.42 -3.30
CA GLN A 74 -26.88 -18.94 -3.35
C GLN A 74 -27.29 -19.64 -2.05
N ILE A 75 -26.88 -19.09 -0.89
CA ILE A 75 -27.20 -19.67 0.41
C ILE A 75 -28.72 -19.61 0.66
N PRO A 76 -29.40 -20.74 0.90
CA PRO A 76 -30.81 -20.77 1.29
C PRO A 76 -31.01 -20.07 2.64
N GLN A 77 -32.16 -19.44 2.86
CA GLN A 77 -32.45 -18.70 4.10
C GLN A 77 -32.37 -19.61 5.35
N GLU A 78 -32.60 -20.91 5.18
CA GLU A 78 -32.55 -21.94 6.22
C GLU A 78 -31.13 -22.21 6.74
N ASP A 79 -30.12 -22.02 5.88
CA ASP A 79 -28.70 -22.28 6.20
C ASP A 79 -27.97 -21.04 6.75
N ILE A 80 -28.65 -19.89 6.79
CA ILE A 80 -28.06 -18.65 7.30
C ILE A 80 -28.04 -18.74 8.84
N PRO A 81 -26.87 -18.60 9.50
CA PRO A 81 -26.78 -18.69 10.94
C PRO A 81 -27.69 -17.65 11.62
N ALA A 82 -28.51 -18.09 12.58
CA ALA A 82 -29.51 -17.29 13.29
C ALA A 82 -28.97 -16.05 14.03
N ASN A 83 -27.64 -15.92 14.11
CA ASN A 83 -26.95 -14.76 14.66
C ASN A 83 -26.89 -13.56 13.69
N VAL A 84 -27.25 -13.75 12.41
CA VAL A 84 -27.23 -12.70 11.39
C VAL A 84 -28.65 -12.18 11.17
N THR A 85 -28.95 -11.00 11.72
CA THR A 85 -30.29 -10.38 11.66
C THR A 85 -30.60 -9.70 10.32
N ASP A 86 -29.57 -9.39 9.52
CA ASP A 86 -29.68 -8.70 8.21
C ASP A 86 -29.57 -9.68 7.03
N ALA A 87 -30.05 -10.90 7.19
CA ALA A 87 -30.11 -11.88 6.09
C ALA A 87 -31.13 -11.41 5.03
N GLY A 88 -30.72 -11.36 3.76
CA GLY A 88 -31.63 -11.02 2.65
C GLY A 88 -32.61 -12.16 2.34
N VAL A 89 -33.34 -12.05 1.24
CA VAL A 89 -34.41 -12.98 0.83
C VAL A 89 -33.92 -14.36 0.33
N GLY A 90 -32.63 -14.69 0.47
CA GLY A 90 -32.01 -15.91 -0.06
C GLY A 90 -31.94 -15.93 -1.60
N GLY A 91 -31.35 -16.98 -2.16
CA GLY A 91 -31.13 -17.12 -3.62
C GLY A 91 -29.84 -16.42 -4.09
N PHE A 92 -29.76 -16.02 -5.36
CA PHE A 92 -28.57 -15.31 -5.89
C PHE A 92 -28.40 -13.99 -5.14
N PHE A 93 -27.26 -13.84 -4.44
CA PHE A 93 -26.93 -12.67 -3.62
C PHE A 93 -27.67 -12.61 -2.27
N PRO A 94 -27.48 -13.61 -1.38
CA PRO A 94 -28.32 -13.83 -0.20
C PRO A 94 -28.29 -12.69 0.83
N PHE A 95 -27.19 -11.93 0.91
CA PHE A 95 -27.04 -10.79 1.81
C PHE A 95 -27.17 -9.43 1.12
N GLY A 96 -27.59 -9.41 -0.15
CA GLY A 96 -27.68 -8.17 -0.91
C GLY A 96 -26.33 -7.45 -1.11
N PHE A 97 -26.40 -6.21 -1.61
CA PHE A 97 -25.20 -5.41 -1.89
C PHE A 97 -24.49 -5.01 -0.60
N GLU A 98 -25.28 -4.71 0.44
CA GLU A 98 -24.78 -4.39 1.76
C GLU A 98 -23.96 -5.53 2.35
N GLY A 99 -24.40 -6.78 2.19
CA GLY A 99 -23.66 -7.96 2.64
C GLY A 99 -22.32 -8.14 1.92
N VAL A 100 -22.26 -7.87 0.62
CA VAL A 100 -21.00 -7.92 -0.13
C VAL A 100 -20.05 -6.82 0.31
N VAL A 101 -20.55 -5.60 0.54
CA VAL A 101 -19.73 -4.52 1.09
C VAL A 101 -19.24 -4.86 2.50
N LYS A 102 -20.08 -5.40 3.37
CA LYS A 102 -19.71 -5.86 4.72
C LYS A 102 -18.64 -6.97 4.65
N GLY A 103 -18.81 -7.96 3.78
CA GLY A 103 -17.83 -9.03 3.58
C GLY A 103 -16.49 -8.52 3.03
N ALA A 104 -16.52 -7.60 2.06
CA ALA A 104 -15.32 -6.94 1.56
C ALA A 104 -14.62 -6.13 2.66
N ALA A 105 -15.37 -5.37 3.46
CA ALA A 105 -14.84 -4.65 4.61
C ALA A 105 -14.22 -5.60 5.65
N THR A 106 -14.84 -6.76 5.88
CA THR A 106 -14.27 -7.77 6.79
C THR A 106 -12.97 -8.33 6.22
N CYS A 107 -12.81 -8.42 4.91
CA CYS A 107 -11.52 -8.78 4.31
C CYS A 107 -10.43 -7.73 4.58
N PHE A 108 -10.80 -6.45 4.71
CA PHE A 108 -9.86 -5.38 5.02
C PHE A 108 -9.58 -5.20 6.52
N TYR A 109 -10.58 -5.40 7.38
CA TYR A 109 -10.49 -5.12 8.82
C TYR A 109 -10.40 -6.37 9.70
N GLY A 110 -10.84 -7.52 9.20
CA GLY A 110 -10.88 -8.79 9.94
C GLY A 110 -9.66 -9.67 9.73
N PHE A 111 -8.90 -9.48 8.64
CA PHE A 111 -7.61 -10.14 8.43
C PHE A 111 -6.44 -9.25 8.86
N ASP A 112 -5.24 -9.80 8.78
CA ASP A 112 -3.99 -9.07 9.06
C ASP A 112 -4.00 -7.68 8.41
N PRO A 113 -3.95 -6.58 9.21
CA PRO A 113 -4.09 -5.22 8.70
C PRO A 113 -2.93 -4.81 7.79
N ASP A 114 -1.78 -5.48 7.91
CA ASP A 114 -0.60 -5.17 7.12
C ASP A 114 -0.61 -5.93 5.77
N ALA A 115 -1.22 -7.12 5.71
CA ALA A 115 -1.25 -7.94 4.49
C ALA A 115 -2.41 -8.95 4.42
N PRO A 116 -3.65 -8.52 4.14
CA PRO A 116 -4.83 -9.39 4.19
C PRO A 116 -4.84 -10.46 3.09
N ILE A 117 -4.43 -10.12 1.85
CA ILE A 117 -4.49 -11.06 0.72
C ILE A 117 -3.48 -12.22 0.88
N PRO A 118 -2.18 -11.97 1.16
CA PRO A 118 -1.24 -13.07 1.44
C PRO A 118 -1.65 -13.92 2.64
N HIS A 119 -2.27 -13.32 3.66
CA HIS A 119 -2.77 -14.03 4.83
C HIS A 119 -3.82 -15.08 4.46
N VAL A 120 -4.81 -14.69 3.65
CA VAL A 120 -5.84 -15.62 3.14
C VAL A 120 -5.20 -16.77 2.35
N PHE A 121 -4.23 -16.49 1.47
CA PHE A 121 -3.51 -17.55 0.73
C PHE A 121 -2.74 -18.52 1.62
N ARG A 122 -2.29 -18.05 2.79
CA ARG A 122 -1.63 -18.89 3.80
C ARG A 122 -2.63 -19.79 4.52
N GLU A 123 -3.78 -19.26 4.93
CA GLU A 123 -4.82 -20.03 5.62
C GLU A 123 -5.40 -21.15 4.74
N ILE A 124 -5.58 -20.88 3.45
CA ILE A 124 -6.09 -21.87 2.49
C ILE A 124 -5.03 -22.89 2.03
N GLY A 125 -3.83 -22.89 2.64
CA GLY A 125 -2.75 -23.85 2.40
C GLY A 125 -2.01 -23.69 1.06
N TRP A 126 -1.99 -22.49 0.47
CA TRP A 126 -1.40 -22.24 -0.86
C TRP A 126 -0.18 -21.30 -0.80
N PRO A 127 0.99 -21.79 -0.34
CA PRO A 127 2.16 -20.95 -0.07
C PRO A 127 2.76 -20.33 -1.33
N VAL A 128 2.63 -20.98 -2.49
CA VAL A 128 3.15 -20.44 -3.76
C VAL A 128 2.40 -19.17 -4.15
N ALA A 129 1.07 -19.17 -4.03
CA ALA A 129 0.24 -18.00 -4.31
C ALA A 129 0.54 -16.87 -3.33
N GLN A 130 0.72 -17.18 -2.04
CA GLN A 130 1.15 -16.21 -1.03
C GLN A 130 2.44 -15.48 -1.46
N TRP A 131 3.49 -16.22 -1.85
CA TRP A 131 4.76 -15.62 -2.27
C TRP A 131 4.63 -14.76 -3.52
N ILE A 132 3.88 -15.22 -4.53
CA ILE A 132 3.65 -14.45 -5.76
C ILE A 132 2.96 -13.12 -5.43
N VAL A 133 1.90 -13.15 -4.61
CA VAL A 133 1.15 -11.96 -4.25
C VAL A 133 1.96 -11.01 -3.37
N SER A 134 2.71 -11.52 -2.40
CA SER A 134 3.59 -10.70 -1.55
C SER A 134 4.67 -9.99 -2.37
N ILE A 135 5.33 -10.70 -3.29
CA ILE A 135 6.33 -10.11 -4.18
C ILE A 135 5.67 -9.07 -5.09
N GLY A 136 4.52 -9.40 -5.68
CA GLY A 136 3.76 -8.48 -6.52
C GLY A 136 3.32 -7.22 -5.79
N ALA A 137 2.87 -7.33 -4.54
CA ALA A 137 2.51 -6.18 -3.70
C ALA A 137 3.71 -5.26 -3.46
N ILE A 138 4.89 -5.83 -3.20
CA ILE A 138 6.13 -5.06 -3.08
C ILE A 138 6.41 -4.31 -4.39
N PHE A 139 6.42 -5.01 -5.53
CA PHE A 139 6.61 -4.36 -6.84
C PHE A 139 5.56 -3.28 -7.13
N GLY A 140 4.30 -3.49 -6.74
CA GLY A 140 3.23 -2.51 -6.84
C GLY A 140 3.48 -1.25 -6.01
N LEU A 141 3.99 -1.41 -4.77
CA LEU A 141 4.39 -0.29 -3.91
C LEU A 141 5.57 0.49 -4.51
N PHE A 142 6.55 -0.21 -5.10
CA PHE A 142 7.63 0.44 -5.84
C PHE A 142 7.07 1.22 -7.05
N ALA A 143 6.17 0.62 -7.84
CA ALA A 143 5.55 1.27 -8.99
C ALA A 143 4.78 2.54 -8.60
N SER A 144 3.95 2.47 -7.57
CA SER A 144 3.16 3.62 -7.11
C SER A 144 4.07 4.75 -6.59
N LEU A 145 5.14 4.40 -5.88
CA LEU A 145 6.14 5.35 -5.43
C LEU A 145 6.80 6.06 -6.61
N PHE A 146 7.33 5.33 -7.59
CA PHE A 146 7.91 5.93 -8.80
C PHE A 146 6.89 6.80 -9.56
N GLY A 147 5.65 6.32 -9.69
CA GLY A 147 4.54 7.06 -10.30
C GLY A 147 4.25 8.40 -9.62
N ALA A 148 4.24 8.43 -8.28
CA ALA A 148 4.01 9.65 -7.51
C ALA A 148 5.20 10.63 -7.57
N LEU A 149 6.42 10.12 -7.77
CA LEU A 149 7.64 10.93 -7.75
C LEU A 149 7.89 11.71 -9.04
N PHE A 150 7.34 11.29 -10.18
CA PHE A 150 7.45 12.03 -11.44
C PHE A 150 6.77 13.40 -11.45
N PRO A 151 5.49 13.54 -11.02
CA PRO A 151 4.84 14.85 -10.94
C PRO A 151 5.37 15.70 -9.78
N LEU A 152 5.94 15.09 -8.74
CA LEU A 152 6.29 15.77 -7.48
C LEU A 152 7.18 17.02 -7.66
N PRO A 153 8.28 17.02 -8.44
CA PRO A 153 9.08 18.24 -8.65
C PRO A 153 8.30 19.37 -9.31
N ARG A 154 7.34 19.04 -10.20
CA ARG A 154 6.49 20.04 -10.87
C ARG A 154 5.53 20.69 -9.88
N VAL A 155 4.92 19.89 -9.02
CA VAL A 155 4.00 20.38 -7.98
C VAL A 155 4.76 21.27 -6.99
N ILE A 156 5.92 20.84 -6.48
CA ILE A 156 6.73 21.62 -5.54
C ILE A 156 7.20 22.94 -6.16
N TYR A 157 7.60 22.94 -7.44
CA TYR A 157 7.99 24.16 -8.14
C TYR A 157 6.81 25.13 -8.28
N ALA A 158 5.62 24.65 -8.65
CA ALA A 158 4.41 25.48 -8.73
C ALA A 158 4.04 26.08 -7.37
N MET A 159 4.01 25.26 -6.31
CA MET A 159 3.71 25.73 -4.94
C MET A 159 4.74 26.73 -4.40
N SER A 160 6.02 26.57 -4.76
CA SER A 160 7.06 27.55 -4.41
C SER A 160 6.93 28.86 -5.20
N ASN A 161 6.39 28.81 -6.42
CA ASN A 161 6.14 29.99 -7.24
C ASN A 161 4.90 30.76 -6.75
N ASP A 162 3.90 30.05 -6.25
CA ASP A 162 2.69 30.61 -5.65
C ASP A 162 2.92 31.13 -4.21
N GLY A 163 4.11 30.93 -3.65
CA GLY A 163 4.50 31.41 -2.33
C GLY A 163 3.94 30.59 -1.14
N LEU A 164 3.26 29.48 -1.41
CA LEU A 164 2.71 28.55 -0.41
C LEU A 164 3.80 27.77 0.35
N VAL A 165 4.89 27.43 -0.34
CA VAL A 165 6.03 26.69 0.22
C VAL A 165 7.27 27.59 0.24
N PHE A 166 8.08 27.52 1.30
CA PHE A 166 9.31 28.32 1.41
C PHE A 166 10.20 28.12 0.17
N LYS A 167 10.64 29.21 -0.46
CA LYS A 167 11.46 29.21 -1.70
C LYS A 167 12.74 28.35 -1.62
N PHE A 168 13.21 28.08 -0.40
CA PHE A 168 14.35 27.21 -0.12
C PHE A 168 14.04 25.71 -0.34
N LEU A 169 12.83 25.25 -0.05
CA LEU A 169 12.38 23.86 -0.26
C LEU A 169 12.13 23.55 -1.75
N GLY A 170 11.76 24.58 -2.52
CA GLY A 170 11.55 24.50 -3.97
C GLY A 170 12.84 24.58 -4.81
N LYS A 171 14.02 24.71 -4.18
CA LYS A 171 15.29 24.83 -4.90
C LYS A 171 15.71 23.46 -5.43
N VAL A 172 15.23 23.14 -6.63
CA VAL A 172 15.58 21.91 -7.36
C VAL A 172 17.03 21.98 -7.84
N ASN A 173 17.84 20.96 -7.53
CA ASN A 173 19.22 20.89 -8.01
C ASN A 173 19.23 20.60 -9.52
N SER A 174 20.00 21.37 -10.31
CA SER A 174 19.98 21.29 -11.78
C SER A 174 20.50 19.96 -12.33
N ARG A 175 21.33 19.24 -11.55
CA ARG A 175 21.93 17.95 -11.94
C ARG A 175 21.04 16.75 -11.65
N THR A 176 20.26 16.79 -10.56
CA THR A 176 19.44 15.66 -10.09
C THR A 176 17.94 15.86 -10.31
N LYS A 177 17.50 17.07 -10.69
CA LYS A 177 16.09 17.47 -10.86
C LYS A 177 15.19 17.15 -9.65
N THR A 178 15.79 16.98 -8.47
CA THR A 178 15.12 16.67 -7.19
C THR A 178 15.44 17.73 -6.12
N PRO A 179 14.49 18.05 -5.22
CA PRO A 179 14.71 18.99 -4.12
C PRO A 179 15.47 18.31 -2.97
N VAL A 180 16.80 18.26 -3.06
CA VAL A 180 17.69 17.53 -2.12
C VAL A 180 17.42 17.90 -0.66
N VAL A 181 17.25 19.19 -0.35
CA VAL A 181 17.02 19.63 1.03
C VAL A 181 15.63 19.24 1.53
N GLY A 182 14.62 19.28 0.66
CA GLY A 182 13.29 18.78 0.95
C GLY A 182 13.31 17.27 1.24
N THR A 183 14.14 16.51 0.53
CA THR A 183 14.25 15.07 0.75
C THR A 183 14.97 14.70 2.05
N ILE A 184 16.01 15.44 2.43
CA ILE A 184 16.68 15.22 3.72
C ILE A 184 15.73 15.57 4.88
N LEU A 185 15.02 16.70 4.78
CA LEU A 185 14.02 17.09 5.79
C LEU A 185 12.86 16.10 5.87
N ALA A 186 12.35 15.64 4.72
CA ALA A 186 11.31 14.61 4.67
C ALA A 186 11.79 13.30 5.29
N GLY A 187 13.01 12.86 4.98
CA GLY A 187 13.61 11.68 5.61
C GLY A 187 13.69 11.82 7.13
N ILE A 188 14.23 12.95 7.63
CA ILE A 188 14.30 13.21 9.07
C ILE A 188 12.91 13.20 9.70
N LEU A 189 11.91 13.81 9.07
CA LEU A 189 10.53 13.78 9.56
C LEU A 189 9.97 12.36 9.60
N THR A 190 10.13 11.57 8.53
CA THR A 190 9.71 10.15 8.46
C THR A 190 10.48 9.23 9.40
N GLY A 191 11.68 9.60 9.83
CA GLY A 191 12.45 8.82 10.80
C GLY A 191 11.99 9.03 12.24
N ILE A 192 11.26 10.11 12.52
CA ILE A 192 10.80 10.49 13.87
C ILE A 192 9.27 10.39 13.99
N HIS A 193 8.53 10.54 12.89
CA HIS A 193 7.08 10.35 12.78
C HIS A 193 6.76 9.01 12.13
#